data_AF-A0A3D0LBI6-F1
#
_entry.id   AF-A0A3D0LBI6-F1
#
_cell.length_a   1.000
_cell.length_b   1.000
_cell.length_c   1.000
_cell.angle_alpha   90.00
_cell.angle_beta   90.00
_cell.angle_gamma   90.00
#
_symmetry.space_group_name_H-M   'P 1'
#
loop_
_entity.id
_entity.type
_entity.pdbx_description
1 polymer ?
#
loop_
_entity_poly.entity_id
_entity_poly.type
_entity_poly.pdbx_seq_one_letter_code
_entity_poly.pdbx_strand_id
1 'polypeptide(L)'
;FIPKIKISENIEKITNPGKKKLWRIFSKETGYGLADLLTMEDEVVDGDGVTPFVDELKPWKKMSFKNVKATPLQVKVFDNGKLVYKNPPLDEIREFVKYQLQNTVWQEEQRFANPHIHYLDLSKKLYDVKTELLSLGDGENN
;
A
#
# COMPACT_ATOMS: atom_id res chain seq x y z
N PHE A 1 12.12 3.77 -17.44
CA PHE A 1 12.14 4.44 -16.12
C PHE A 1 13.15 3.70 -15.25
N ILE A 2 13.97 4.40 -14.48
CA ILE A 2 14.99 3.79 -13.60
C ILE A 2 14.61 4.15 -12.15
N PRO A 3 14.38 3.16 -11.25
CA PRO A 3 14.10 3.42 -9.85
C PRO A 3 15.26 4.16 -9.16
N LYS A 4 14.93 5.04 -8.20
CA LYS A 4 15.89 5.77 -7.37
C LYS A 4 15.47 5.67 -5.91
N ILE A 5 16.45 5.69 -5.01
CA ILE A 5 16.22 5.68 -3.55
C ILE A 5 16.98 6.84 -2.90
N LYS A 6 16.41 7.39 -1.82
CA LYS A 6 17.13 8.25 -0.89
C LYS A 6 17.48 7.44 0.35
N ILE A 7 18.77 7.41 0.68
CA ILE A 7 19.31 6.76 1.89
C ILE A 7 19.48 7.83 2.97
N SER A 8 19.24 7.45 4.23
CA SER A 8 19.29 8.32 5.40
C SER A 8 19.62 7.47 6.64
N GLU A 9 20.34 8.05 7.60
CA GLU A 9 20.63 7.40 8.89
C GLU A 9 19.37 7.02 9.67
N ASN A 10 18.32 7.86 9.59
CA ASN A 10 17.01 7.50 10.12
C ASN A 10 16.24 6.65 9.09
N ILE A 11 15.92 5.41 9.47
CA ILE A 11 15.19 4.41 8.70
C ILE A 11 13.85 4.95 8.17
N GLU A 12 13.13 5.72 8.98
CA GLU A 12 11.82 6.30 8.62
C GLU A 12 11.91 7.27 7.43
N LYS A 13 13.10 7.80 7.14
CA LYS A 13 13.34 8.74 6.05
C LYS A 13 13.85 8.06 4.77
N ILE A 14 14.05 6.75 4.78
CA ILE A 14 14.44 5.97 3.60
C ILE A 14 13.19 5.78 2.73
N THR A 15 13.25 6.25 1.49
CA THR A 15 12.10 6.21 0.58
C THR A 15 11.92 4.84 -0.08
N ASN A 16 10.68 4.43 -0.34
CA ASN A 16 10.41 3.27 -1.20
C ASN A 16 10.63 3.64 -2.68
N PRO A 17 11.51 2.94 -3.41
CA PRO A 17 11.93 3.34 -4.76
C PRO A 17 10.84 3.13 -5.81
N GLY A 18 11.08 3.70 -6.98
CA GLY A 18 10.30 3.41 -8.19
C GLY A 18 8.89 4.02 -8.25
N LYS A 19 8.23 3.78 -9.39
CA LYS A 19 6.80 4.04 -9.56
C LYS A 19 6.02 2.92 -8.92
N LYS A 20 5.03 3.28 -8.12
CA LYS A 20 4.34 2.36 -7.22
C LYS A 20 2.84 2.42 -7.41
N LYS A 21 2.19 1.32 -7.06
CA LYS A 21 0.74 1.20 -7.01
C LYS A 21 0.31 0.69 -5.63
N LEU A 22 -0.69 1.34 -5.06
CA LEU A 22 -1.25 1.02 -3.74
C LEU A 22 -2.55 0.24 -3.89
N TRP A 23 -2.65 -0.87 -3.17
CA TRP A 23 -3.80 -1.76 -3.18
C TRP A 23 -4.34 -1.94 -1.76
N ARG A 24 -5.66 -1.81 -1.59
CA ARG A 24 -6.32 -2.23 -0.35
C ARG A 24 -6.81 -3.66 -0.48
N ILE A 25 -6.49 -4.48 0.51
CA ILE A 25 -6.86 -5.88 0.59
C ILE A 25 -8.08 -5.99 1.48
N PHE A 26 -9.23 -6.31 0.90
CA PHE A 26 -10.47 -6.52 1.64
C PHE A 26 -10.73 -8.02 1.86
N SER A 27 -11.22 -8.38 3.03
CA SER A 27 -11.81 -9.71 3.24
C SER A 27 -13.07 -9.85 2.38
N LYS A 28 -13.18 -10.92 1.57
CA LYS A 28 -14.44 -11.22 0.87
C LYS A 28 -15.54 -11.67 1.83
N GLU A 29 -15.17 -12.15 3.03
CA GLU A 29 -16.12 -12.65 4.04
C GLU A 29 -16.76 -11.52 4.84
N THR A 30 -15.95 -10.53 5.25
CA THR A 30 -16.41 -9.46 6.14
C THR A 30 -16.52 -8.10 5.47
N GLY A 31 -15.87 -7.89 4.32
CA GLY A 31 -15.78 -6.59 3.65
C GLY A 31 -14.74 -5.63 4.25
N TYR A 32 -14.15 -5.96 5.40
CA TYR A 32 -13.14 -5.11 6.05
C TYR A 32 -11.79 -5.12 5.33
N GLY A 33 -11.11 -3.97 5.35
CA GLY A 33 -9.72 -3.82 4.92
C GLY A 33 -8.79 -4.51 5.90
N LEU A 34 -8.03 -5.49 5.42
CA LEU A 34 -7.09 -6.29 6.21
C LEU A 34 -5.70 -5.64 6.26
N ALA A 35 -5.28 -5.08 5.13
CA ALA A 35 -3.99 -4.43 4.95
C ALA A 35 -3.99 -3.60 3.66
N ASP A 36 -3.06 -2.67 3.56
CA ASP A 36 -2.65 -2.05 2.31
C ASP A 36 -1.33 -2.69 1.81
N LEU A 37 -1.24 -2.92 0.51
CA LEU A 37 -0.07 -3.50 -0.17
C LEU A 37 0.52 -2.50 -1.15
N LEU A 38 1.79 -2.17 -0.98
CA LEU A 38 2.55 -1.33 -1.89
C LEU A 38 3.32 -2.19 -2.89
N THR A 39 3.10 -1.92 -4.17
CA THR A 39 3.67 -2.70 -5.29
C THR A 39 4.39 -1.79 -6.27
N MET A 40 5.22 -2.37 -7.13
CA MET A 40 5.69 -1.72 -8.35
C MET A 40 4.51 -1.47 -9.30
N GLU A 41 4.61 -0.44 -10.16
CA GLU A 41 3.53 -0.03 -11.07
C GLU A 41 3.05 -1.14 -12.02
N ASP A 42 3.93 -2.07 -12.40
CA ASP A 42 3.66 -3.15 -13.35
C ASP A 42 3.10 -4.42 -12.69
N GLU A 43 2.96 -4.44 -11.37
CA GLU A 43 2.38 -5.57 -10.66
C GLU A 43 0.84 -5.50 -10.64
N VAL A 44 0.23 -6.67 -10.75
CA VAL A 44 -1.21 -6.89 -10.57
C VAL A 44 -1.39 -7.78 -9.36
N VAL A 45 -2.26 -7.36 -8.45
CA VAL A 45 -2.59 -8.13 -7.24
C VAL A 45 -3.97 -8.73 -7.45
N ASP A 46 -3.99 -10.04 -7.68
CA ASP A 46 -5.23 -10.79 -7.80
C ASP A 46 -5.73 -11.21 -6.40
N GLY A 47 -7.04 -11.08 -6.16
CA GLY A 47 -7.65 -11.40 -4.88
C GLY A 47 -7.70 -12.91 -4.56
N ASP A 48 -7.47 -13.75 -5.56
CA ASP A 48 -7.52 -15.20 -5.45
C ASP A 48 -6.09 -15.77 -5.50
N GLY A 49 -5.42 -15.80 -4.34
CA GLY A 49 -4.08 -16.36 -4.23
C GLY A 49 -3.29 -15.86 -3.03
N VAL A 50 -2.16 -16.50 -2.77
CA VAL A 50 -1.18 -16.09 -1.76
C VAL A 50 -0.30 -15.00 -2.38
N THR A 51 -0.66 -13.73 -2.22
CA THR A 51 0.29 -12.63 -2.48
C THR A 51 1.19 -12.48 -1.25
N PRO A 52 2.52 -12.51 -1.38
CA PRO A 52 3.41 -12.33 -0.24
C PRO A 52 3.49 -10.86 0.17
N PHE A 53 3.30 -10.62 1.47
CA PHE A 53 3.46 -9.32 2.12
C PHE A 53 4.77 -9.32 2.91
N VAL A 54 5.56 -8.26 2.77
CA VAL A 54 6.82 -8.08 3.50
C VAL A 54 6.72 -6.82 4.35
N ASP A 55 6.68 -7.03 5.67
CA ASP A 55 6.83 -5.97 6.67
C ASP A 55 8.29 -5.51 6.66
N GLU A 56 8.52 -4.23 6.43
CA GLU A 56 9.87 -3.65 6.35
C GLU A 56 10.64 -3.75 7.69
N LEU A 57 9.93 -3.71 8.81
CA LEU A 57 10.49 -3.82 10.16
C LEU A 57 10.68 -5.28 10.59
N LYS A 58 9.85 -6.19 10.05
CA LYS A 58 9.90 -7.62 10.36
C LYS A 58 9.93 -8.49 9.10
N PRO A 59 10.99 -8.44 8.27
CA PRO A 59 11.00 -9.13 6.96
C PRO A 59 10.92 -10.66 7.05
N TRP A 60 11.28 -11.24 8.20
CA TRP A 60 11.13 -12.68 8.45
C TRP A 60 9.68 -13.12 8.63
N LYS A 61 8.78 -12.19 8.98
CA LYS A 61 7.36 -12.45 9.16
C LYS A 61 6.69 -12.47 7.78
N LYS A 62 6.34 -13.67 7.31
CA LYS A 62 5.58 -13.83 6.08
C LYS A 62 4.09 -13.77 6.40
N MET A 63 3.38 -12.89 5.70
CA MET A 63 1.92 -12.85 5.73
C MET A 63 1.37 -13.11 4.34
N SER A 64 0.21 -13.77 4.32
CA SER A 64 -0.56 -14.03 3.11
C SER A 64 -2.03 -14.11 3.46
N PHE A 65 -2.88 -13.60 2.58
CA PHE A 65 -4.32 -13.70 2.74
C PHE A 65 -4.92 -14.68 1.72
N LYS A 66 -6.05 -15.27 2.09
CA LYS A 66 -6.87 -16.11 1.22
C LYS A 66 -8.28 -15.53 1.18
N ASN A 67 -9.00 -15.76 0.09
CA ASN A 67 -10.37 -15.27 -0.07
C ASN A 67 -10.50 -13.75 0.12
N VAL A 68 -9.65 -12.99 -0.58
CA VAL A 68 -9.59 -11.53 -0.46
C VAL A 68 -9.93 -10.84 -1.78
N LYS A 69 -10.22 -9.55 -1.71
CA LYS A 69 -10.37 -8.68 -2.87
C LYS A 69 -9.32 -7.58 -2.77
N ALA A 70 -8.39 -7.54 -3.72
CA ALA A 70 -7.47 -6.42 -3.86
C ALA A 70 -8.13 -5.32 -4.72
N THR A 71 -8.11 -4.08 -4.25
CA THR A 71 -8.65 -2.92 -4.98
C THR A 71 -7.58 -1.83 -5.08
N PRO A 72 -7.24 -1.35 -6.28
CA PRO A 72 -6.30 -0.25 -6.43
C PRO A 72 -6.90 1.05 -5.85
N LEU A 73 -6.14 1.76 -5.02
CA LEU A 73 -6.61 2.99 -4.37
C LEU A 73 -6.34 4.26 -5.20
N GLN A 74 -5.31 4.23 -6.04
CA GLN A 74 -4.97 5.36 -6.90
C GLN A 74 -5.85 5.39 -8.14
N VAL A 75 -6.44 6.55 -8.42
CA VAL A 75 -7.22 6.81 -9.63
C VAL A 75 -6.56 7.92 -10.44
N LYS A 76 -6.63 7.82 -11.78
CA LYS A 76 -6.06 8.83 -12.67
C LYS A 76 -6.97 10.07 -12.67
N VAL A 77 -6.47 11.17 -12.11
CA VAL A 77 -7.22 12.45 -12.05
C VAL A 77 -6.97 13.29 -13.31
N PHE A 78 -5.71 13.40 -13.71
CA PHE A 78 -5.29 14.11 -14.90
C PHE A 78 -4.60 13.18 -15.88
N ASP A 79 -4.83 13.42 -17.17
CA ASP A 79 -4.13 12.77 -18.27
C ASP A 79 -3.64 13.82 -19.26
N ASN A 80 -2.32 13.91 -19.47
CA ASN A 80 -1.71 14.86 -20.39
C ASN A 80 -2.25 16.30 -20.25
N GLY A 81 -2.36 16.78 -19.00
CA GLY A 81 -2.85 18.12 -18.67
C GLY A 81 -4.37 18.30 -18.70
N LYS A 82 -5.14 17.26 -19.03
CA LYS A 82 -6.61 17.29 -19.05
C LYS A 82 -7.18 16.61 -17.81
N LEU A 83 -8.18 17.23 -17.18
CA LEU A 83 -8.96 16.60 -16.11
C LEU A 83 -9.81 15.48 -16.72
N VAL A 84 -9.54 14.23 -16.33
CA VAL A 84 -10.28 13.04 -16.79
C VAL A 84 -11.14 12.42 -15.70
N TYR A 85 -10.98 12.86 -14.46
CA TYR A 85 -11.78 12.43 -13.33
C TYR A 85 -13.02 13.30 -13.15
N LYS A 86 -14.14 12.67 -12.83
CA LYS A 86 -15.39 13.36 -12.48
C LYS A 86 -15.39 13.65 -10.99
N ASN A 87 -15.35 14.93 -10.63
CA ASN A 87 -15.46 15.35 -9.23
C ASN A 87 -16.84 14.98 -8.67
N PRO A 88 -16.91 14.13 -7.62
CA PRO A 88 -18.17 13.84 -6.96
C PRO A 88 -18.67 15.08 -6.18
N PRO A 89 -19.99 15.26 -6.03
CA PRO A 89 -20.55 16.27 -5.15
C PRO A 89 -20.19 16.01 -3.68
N LEU A 90 -20.23 17.05 -2.86
CA LEU A 90 -19.84 16.98 -1.45
C LEU A 90 -20.61 15.91 -0.66
N ASP A 91 -21.91 15.76 -0.92
CA ASP A 91 -22.73 14.78 -0.22
C ASP A 91 -22.33 13.34 -0.55
N GLU A 92 -21.96 13.03 -1.80
CA GLU A 92 -21.42 11.72 -2.17
C GLU A 92 -20.08 11.44 -1.48
N ILE A 93 -19.20 12.43 -1.35
CA ILE A 93 -17.93 12.29 -0.62
C ILE A 93 -18.22 11.98 0.86
N ARG A 94 -19.16 12.70 1.47
CA ARG A 94 -19.54 12.50 2.88
C ARG A 94 -20.10 11.10 3.11
N GLU A 95 -21.02 10.64 2.26
CA GLU A 95 -21.61 9.32 2.38
C GLU A 95 -20.60 8.21 2.10
N PHE A 96 -19.67 8.42 1.16
CA PHE A 96 -18.59 7.49 0.91
C PHE A 96 -17.68 7.30 2.13
N VAL A 97 -17.26 8.39 2.79
CA VAL A 97 -16.44 8.31 4.02
C VAL A 97 -17.18 7.61 5.15
N LYS A 98 -18.46 7.97 5.38
CA LYS A 98 -19.29 7.29 6.39
C LYS A 98 -19.41 5.80 6.12
N TYR A 99 -19.69 5.44 4.86
CA TYR A 99 -19.78 4.04 4.45
C TYR A 99 -18.47 3.30 4.73
N GLN A 100 -17.32 3.89 4.37
CA GLN A 100 -16.03 3.24 4.60
C GLN A 100 -15.75 3.00 6.09
N LEU A 101 -15.96 4.02 6.94
CA LEU A 101 -15.76 3.90 8.39
C LEU A 101 -16.69 2.85 9.01
N GLN A 102 -17.92 2.71 8.52
CA GLN A 102 -18.89 1.77 9.08
C GLN A 102 -18.71 0.33 8.58
N ASN A 103 -18.26 0.13 7.34
CA ASN A 103 -18.36 -1.16 6.67
C ASN A 103 -17.01 -1.74 6.22
N THR A 104 -15.97 -0.92 6.17
CA THR A 104 -14.68 -1.33 5.57
C THR A 104 -13.48 -1.11 6.47
N VAL A 105 -13.60 -0.29 7.51
CA VAL A 105 -12.53 -0.04 8.49
C VAL A 105 -12.91 -0.71 9.81
N TRP A 106 -11.96 -1.42 10.42
CA TRP A 106 -12.18 -2.07 11.72
C TRP A 106 -12.45 -1.05 12.82
N GLN A 107 -13.31 -1.39 13.77
CA GLN A 107 -13.62 -0.50 14.90
C GLN A 107 -12.37 -0.24 15.75
N GLU A 108 -11.48 -1.22 15.84
CA GLU A 108 -10.24 -1.18 16.60
C GLU A 108 -9.23 -0.18 16.02
N GLU A 109 -9.25 0.04 14.70
CA GLU A 109 -8.44 1.05 14.00
C GLU A 109 -9.01 2.47 14.20
N GLN A 110 -10.30 2.59 14.52
CA GLN A 110 -11.00 3.87 14.72
C GLN A 110 -10.95 4.41 16.15
N ARG A 111 -10.28 3.71 17.08
CA ARG A 111 -10.18 4.13 18.49
C ARG A 111 -9.36 5.41 18.64
N PHE A 112 -9.85 6.36 19.45
CA PHE A 112 -9.11 7.60 19.74
C PHE A 112 -7.83 7.37 20.57
N ALA A 113 -7.80 6.33 21.39
CA ALA A 113 -6.66 5.98 22.22
C ALA A 113 -6.12 4.60 21.81
N ASN A 114 -4.82 4.52 21.54
CA ASN A 114 -4.11 3.29 21.13
C ASN A 114 -4.84 2.52 20.00
N PRO A 115 -5.12 3.16 18.84
CA PRO A 115 -5.73 2.47 17.71
C PRO A 115 -4.86 1.31 17.25
N HIS A 116 -5.51 0.25 16.76
CA HIS A 116 -4.78 -0.79 16.06
C HIS A 116 -4.17 -0.19 14.78
N ILE A 117 -2.90 -0.47 14.52
CA ILE A 117 -2.21 0.05 13.34
C ILE A 117 -2.68 -0.75 12.12
N HIS A 118 -3.22 -0.04 11.13
CA HIS A 118 -3.52 -0.65 9.84
C HIS A 118 -2.21 -1.11 9.17
N TYR A 119 -2.17 -2.35 8.71
CA TYR A 119 -0.96 -2.91 8.11
C TYR A 119 -0.69 -2.28 6.74
N LEU A 120 0.57 -1.90 6.50
CA LEU A 120 1.07 -1.47 5.21
C LEU A 120 2.37 -2.23 4.93
N ASP A 121 2.32 -3.12 3.95
CA ASP A 121 3.46 -3.96 3.61
C ASP A 121 3.89 -3.75 2.14
N LEU A 122 5.09 -4.23 1.83
CA LEU A 122 5.61 -4.24 0.47
C LEU A 122 5.35 -5.58 -0.21
N SER A 123 5.11 -5.54 -1.53
CA SER A 123 5.28 -6.72 -2.36
C SER A 123 6.73 -7.20 -2.30
N LYS A 124 6.92 -8.50 -2.55
CA LYS A 124 8.27 -9.07 -2.61
C LYS A 124 9.15 -8.37 -3.64
N LYS A 125 8.61 -8.06 -4.83
CA LYS A 125 9.36 -7.38 -5.91
C LYS A 125 9.81 -5.99 -5.49
N LEU A 126 8.92 -5.17 -4.91
CA LEU A 126 9.28 -3.83 -4.44
C LEU A 126 10.32 -3.91 -3.30
N TYR A 127 10.16 -4.86 -2.38
CA TYR A 127 11.12 -5.10 -1.32
C TYR A 127 12.50 -5.46 -1.88
N ASP A 128 12.58 -6.39 -2.82
CA ASP A 128 13.85 -6.81 -3.43
C ASP A 128 14.56 -5.64 -4.14
N VAL A 129 13.81 -4.83 -4.90
CA VAL A 129 14.36 -3.60 -5.54
C VAL A 129 14.86 -2.61 -4.50
N LYS A 130 14.16 -2.46 -3.37
CA LYS A 130 14.61 -1.59 -2.28
C LYS A 130 15.91 -2.10 -1.67
N THR A 131 15.98 -3.38 -1.33
CA THR A 131 17.17 -4.00 -0.73
C THR A 131 18.37 -3.95 -1.66
N GLU A 132 18.18 -4.18 -2.96
CA GLU A 132 19.24 -4.04 -3.97
C GLU A 132 19.79 -2.61 -4.04
N LEU A 133 18.92 -1.60 -4.07
CA LEU A 133 19.38 -0.21 -4.11
C LEU A 133 20.05 0.23 -2.81
N LEU A 134 19.64 -0.32 -1.66
CA LEU A 134 20.31 -0.07 -0.38
C LEU A 134 21.71 -0.68 -0.35
N SER A 135 21.87 -1.94 -0.79
CA SER A 135 23.18 -2.60 -0.77
C SER A 135 24.19 -1.94 -1.72
N LEU A 136 23.73 -1.38 -2.84
CA LEU A 136 24.57 -0.59 -3.75
C LEU A 136 25.02 0.73 -3.13
N GLY A 137 24.15 1.41 -2.37
CA GLY A 137 24.48 2.67 -1.70
C GLY A 137 25.39 2.51 -0.48
N ASP A 138 25.32 1.36 0.19
CA ASP A 138 26.22 1.05 1.32
C ASP A 138 27.64 0.67 0.83
N GLY A 139 27.77 0.20 -0.41
CA GLY A 139 29.04 -0.20 -1.03
C GLY A 139 29.98 0.94 -1.44
N GLU A 140 29.52 2.20 -1.47
CA GLU A 140 30.38 3.36 -1.75
C GLU A 140 31.10 3.91 -0.50
N ASN A 141 30.82 3.38 0.69
CA ASN A 141 31.42 3.80 1.96
C ASN A 141 32.46 2.82 2.55
N ASN A 142 32.95 1.84 1.78
CA ASN A 142 34.03 0.92 2.19
C ASN A 142 35.20 0.92 1.19
#